data_AF-A0A370QKX8-F1
#
_entry.id   AF-A0A370QKX8-F1
#
_cell.length_a   1.000
_cell.length_b   1.000
_cell.length_c   1.000
_cell.angle_alpha   90.00
_cell.angle_beta   90.00
_cell.angle_gamma   90.00
#
_symmetry.space_group_name_H-M   'P 1'
#
loop_
_entity.id
_entity.type
_entity.pdbx_description
1 polymer ?
#
loop_
_entity_poly.entity_id
_entity_poly.type
_entity_poly.pdbx_seq_one_letter_code
_entity_poly.pdbx_strand_id
1 'polypeptide(L)'
;MLKKTLLLLFTFSIGLQAQQSDFNTIGFTKADSIAAQYKGEDLYNLPILALKLTSSLETEVEKFRSIYFWVCHNIKGDPTLMHNNEFEHQRLKGNPSAIQRWQKGYKRKIFKILREEKVTLCTGYAYLLQELSNLAGLECVIVQGYGKTKKIALDEMEIPNHSWNAVQLDGTWYLCDPTWSSGILDIEKNRFQHKFDEQFFLTEPTQFAKDHRPVDNKWSLLPEN
;
A
#
# COMPACT_ATOMS: atom_id res chain seq x y z
N MET A 1 29.98 27.31 51.71
CA MET A 1 29.39 26.06 51.16
C MET A 1 28.47 26.42 50.01
N LEU A 2 28.90 26.26 48.75
CA LEU A 2 28.00 26.39 47.59
C LEU A 2 27.50 24.99 47.21
N LYS A 3 26.21 24.72 47.38
CA LYS A 3 25.57 23.53 46.84
C LYS A 3 25.31 23.79 45.34
N LYS A 4 26.01 23.06 44.47
CA LYS A 4 25.68 23.00 43.04
C LYS A 4 24.46 22.11 42.87
N THR A 5 23.32 22.69 42.55
CA THR A 5 22.12 21.94 42.14
C THR A 5 22.30 21.53 40.68
N LEU A 6 22.40 20.23 40.42
CA LEU A 6 22.46 19.68 39.07
C LEU A 6 21.03 19.59 38.53
N LEU A 7 20.70 20.40 37.53
CA LEU A 7 19.41 20.36 36.86
C LEU A 7 19.49 19.30 35.74
N LEU A 8 18.85 18.15 35.93
CA LEU A 8 18.66 17.16 34.87
C LEU A 8 17.52 17.61 33.96
N LEU A 9 17.85 18.05 32.75
CA LEU A 9 16.90 18.24 31.66
C LEU A 9 16.58 16.88 31.04
N PHE A 10 15.42 16.33 31.35
CA PHE A 10 14.85 15.21 30.59
C PHE A 10 14.28 15.77 29.29
N THR A 11 15.02 15.64 28.20
CA THR A 11 14.46 15.81 26.85
C THR A 11 13.64 14.56 26.53
N PHE A 12 12.32 14.67 26.66
CA PHE A 12 11.41 13.66 26.15
C PHE A 12 11.38 13.80 24.63
N SER A 13 12.20 13.02 23.92
CA SER A 13 12.08 12.88 22.48
C SER A 13 10.77 12.13 22.22
N ILE A 14 9.67 12.87 22.03
CA ILE A 14 8.45 12.29 21.47
C ILE A 14 8.84 11.84 20.08
N GLY A 15 9.01 10.52 19.88
CA GLY A 15 9.19 9.97 18.54
C GLY A 15 7.96 10.34 17.74
N LEU A 16 8.12 11.26 16.79
CA LEU A 16 7.09 11.55 15.79
C LEU A 16 6.94 10.27 14.97
N GLN A 17 5.81 9.60 15.15
CA GLN A 17 5.46 8.43 14.35
C GLN A 17 4.85 8.93 13.05
N ALA A 18 5.31 8.40 11.92
CA ALA A 18 4.79 8.77 10.62
C ALA A 18 3.30 8.44 10.53
N GLN A 19 2.44 9.46 10.45
CA GLN A 19 1.01 9.27 10.45
C GLN A 19 0.28 10.35 9.66
N GLN A 20 -0.94 10.05 9.20
CA GLN A 20 -1.75 10.98 8.42
C GLN A 20 -1.90 12.37 9.07
N SER A 21 -1.89 12.46 10.40
CA SER A 21 -2.02 13.76 11.10
C SER A 21 -0.84 14.70 10.93
N ASP A 22 0.31 14.23 10.43
CA ASP A 22 1.46 15.07 10.07
C ASP A 22 1.07 16.12 9.00
N PHE A 23 -0.02 15.85 8.28
CA PHE A 23 -0.57 16.70 7.23
C PHE A 23 -1.94 17.30 7.59
N ASN A 24 -2.26 17.45 8.88
CA ASN A 24 -3.57 17.94 9.32
C ASN A 24 -3.94 19.37 8.84
N THR A 25 -2.95 20.16 8.39
CA THR A 25 -3.16 21.48 7.79
C THR A 25 -3.47 21.43 6.29
N ILE A 26 -3.34 20.27 5.65
CA ILE A 26 -3.53 20.08 4.21
C ILE A 26 -4.89 19.41 3.97
N GLY A 27 -5.76 20.08 3.23
CA GLY A 27 -7.05 19.54 2.82
C GLY A 27 -6.93 18.70 1.54
N PHE A 28 -7.37 17.44 1.58
CA PHE A 28 -7.26 16.53 0.43
C PHE A 28 -8.31 16.70 -0.67
N THR A 29 -9.30 17.59 -0.50
CA THR A 29 -10.40 17.81 -1.46
C THR A 29 -9.90 18.12 -2.87
N LYS A 30 -8.82 18.90 -3.03
CA LYS A 30 -8.26 19.25 -4.34
C LYS A 30 -7.66 18.02 -5.03
N ALA A 31 -6.84 17.26 -4.31
CA ALA A 31 -6.22 16.02 -4.80
C ALA A 31 -7.27 14.97 -5.19
N ASP A 32 -8.30 14.80 -4.36
CA ASP A 32 -9.42 13.87 -4.60
C ASP A 32 -10.24 14.30 -5.82
N SER A 33 -10.48 15.61 -5.99
CA SER A 33 -11.20 16.15 -7.15
C SER A 33 -10.45 15.92 -8.46
N ILE A 34 -9.13 16.11 -8.46
CA ILE A 34 -8.27 15.82 -9.62
C ILE A 34 -8.31 14.32 -9.94
N ALA A 35 -8.19 13.45 -8.94
CA ALA A 35 -8.29 12.01 -9.14
C ALA A 35 -9.65 11.61 -9.72
N ALA A 36 -10.74 12.20 -9.23
CA ALA A 36 -12.09 11.95 -9.74
C ALA A 36 -12.28 12.44 -11.19
N GLN A 37 -11.66 13.56 -11.58
CA GLN A 37 -11.70 14.07 -12.95
C GLN A 37 -11.13 13.07 -13.97
N TYR A 38 -10.10 12.33 -13.58
CA TYR A 38 -9.43 11.35 -14.44
C TYR A 38 -9.94 9.92 -14.23
N LYS A 39 -11.11 9.75 -13.62
CA LYS A 39 -11.74 8.44 -13.44
C LYS A 39 -11.90 7.73 -14.79
N GLY A 40 -11.46 6.48 -14.85
CA GLY A 40 -11.58 5.64 -16.03
C GLY A 40 -10.45 5.80 -17.05
N GLU A 41 -9.45 6.65 -16.82
CA GLU A 41 -8.23 6.69 -17.64
C GLU A 41 -7.58 5.31 -17.74
N ASP A 42 -6.99 5.00 -18.90
CA ASP A 42 -6.35 3.73 -19.15
C ASP A 42 -4.93 3.65 -18.53
N LEU A 43 -4.34 2.46 -18.57
CA LEU A 43 -3.02 2.18 -18.00
C LEU A 43 -1.95 1.99 -19.09
N TYR A 44 -2.21 2.39 -20.34
CA TYR A 44 -1.25 2.23 -21.43
C TYR A 44 -0.12 3.27 -21.37
N ASN A 45 -0.40 4.46 -20.84
CA ASN A 45 0.58 5.53 -20.72
C ASN A 45 0.63 6.10 -19.28
N LEU A 46 1.26 5.32 -18.39
CA LEU A 46 1.41 5.69 -16.97
C LEU A 46 2.10 7.05 -16.76
N PRO A 47 3.13 7.46 -17.53
CA PRO A 47 3.72 8.79 -17.38
C PRO A 47 2.71 9.93 -17.57
N ILE A 48 1.84 9.83 -18.58
CA ILE A 48 0.79 10.83 -18.83
C ILE A 48 -0.26 10.81 -17.72
N LEU A 49 -0.64 9.62 -17.23
CA LEU A 49 -1.58 9.50 -16.11
C LEU A 49 -0.98 10.12 -14.82
N ALA A 50 0.27 9.82 -14.50
CA ALA A 50 0.96 10.41 -13.35
C ALA A 50 1.01 11.94 -13.45
N LEU A 51 1.34 12.49 -14.63
CA LEU A 51 1.32 13.93 -14.87
C LEU A 51 -0.07 14.53 -14.67
N LYS A 52 -1.10 13.94 -15.28
CA LYS A 52 -2.51 14.37 -15.15
C LYS A 52 -2.94 14.45 -13.68
N LEU A 53 -2.56 13.46 -12.87
CA LEU A 53 -2.93 13.37 -11.46
C LEU A 53 -2.18 14.35 -10.55
N THR A 54 -1.02 14.87 -10.97
CA THR A 54 -0.11 15.56 -10.04
C THR A 54 0.34 16.96 -10.46
N SER A 55 0.22 17.35 -11.73
CA SER A 55 0.85 18.57 -12.25
C SER A 55 0.32 19.88 -11.64
N SER A 56 -0.90 19.87 -11.09
CA SER A 56 -1.54 21.04 -10.46
C SER A 56 -1.52 20.99 -8.92
N LEU A 57 -0.81 20.02 -8.35
CA LEU A 57 -0.66 19.82 -6.91
C LEU A 57 0.73 20.25 -6.46
N GLU A 58 0.79 20.91 -5.31
CA GLU A 58 1.99 21.61 -4.85
C GLU A 58 2.83 20.70 -3.96
N THR A 59 2.19 20.05 -2.98
CA THR A 59 2.88 19.23 -1.98
C THR A 59 3.02 17.77 -2.40
N GLU A 60 4.02 17.07 -1.84
CA GLU A 60 4.23 15.64 -2.08
C GLU A 60 3.02 14.81 -1.62
N VAL A 61 2.47 15.14 -0.44
CA VAL A 61 1.30 14.43 0.11
C VAL A 61 0.04 14.62 -0.74
N GLU A 62 -0.20 15.80 -1.31
CA GLU A 62 -1.33 15.99 -2.23
C GLU A 62 -1.16 15.16 -3.50
N LYS A 63 0.04 15.17 -4.10
CA LYS A 63 0.35 14.34 -5.28
C LYS A 63 0.13 12.87 -4.98
N PHE A 64 0.66 12.40 -3.85
CA PHE A 64 0.49 11.03 -3.41
C PHE A 64 -0.99 10.70 -3.18
N ARG A 65 -1.73 11.60 -2.51
CA ARG A 65 -3.16 11.44 -2.27
C ARG A 65 -3.94 11.28 -3.57
N SER A 66 -3.69 12.12 -4.58
CA SER A 66 -4.39 12.04 -5.85
C SER A 66 -4.15 10.70 -6.56
N ILE A 67 -2.89 10.24 -6.59
CA ILE A 67 -2.53 8.93 -7.14
C ILE A 67 -3.21 7.80 -6.36
N TYR A 68 -3.08 7.81 -5.03
CA TYR A 68 -3.64 6.78 -4.14
C TYR A 68 -5.15 6.67 -4.30
N PHE A 69 -5.84 7.82 -4.28
CA PHE A 69 -7.28 7.91 -4.45
C PHE A 69 -7.70 7.39 -5.83
N TRP A 70 -6.98 7.77 -6.89
CA TRP A 70 -7.26 7.29 -8.24
C TRP A 70 -7.13 5.77 -8.32
N VAL A 71 -6.03 5.19 -7.81
CA VAL A 71 -5.82 3.74 -7.79
C VAL A 71 -6.97 3.04 -7.07
N CYS A 72 -7.35 3.51 -5.88
CA CYS A 72 -8.37 2.86 -5.07
C CYS A 72 -9.78 2.88 -5.69
N HIS A 73 -10.08 3.89 -6.51
CA HIS A 73 -11.39 4.07 -7.13
C HIS A 73 -11.49 3.51 -8.56
N ASN A 74 -10.37 3.22 -9.21
CA ASN A 74 -10.33 2.80 -10.62
C ASN A 74 -9.90 1.35 -10.83
N ILE A 75 -9.27 0.73 -9.83
CA ILE A 75 -8.81 -0.65 -9.90
C ILE A 75 -9.68 -1.54 -9.02
N LYS A 76 -9.98 -2.75 -9.51
CA LYS A 76 -10.79 -3.75 -8.81
C LYS A 76 -9.96 -4.94 -8.33
N GLY A 77 -10.26 -5.42 -7.13
CA GLY A 77 -9.79 -6.71 -6.66
C GLY A 77 -10.54 -7.86 -7.36
N ASP A 78 -9.86 -8.99 -7.59
CA ASP A 78 -10.47 -10.20 -8.17
C ASP A 78 -10.32 -11.42 -7.25
N PRO A 79 -11.42 -11.92 -6.67
CA PRO A 79 -11.39 -13.13 -5.84
C PRO A 79 -10.98 -14.38 -6.63
N THR A 80 -11.26 -14.44 -7.93
CA THR A 80 -10.91 -15.57 -8.80
C THR A 80 -9.40 -15.64 -9.02
N LEU A 81 -8.73 -14.49 -9.20
CA LEU A 81 -7.26 -14.45 -9.25
C LEU A 81 -6.64 -14.88 -7.91
N MET A 82 -7.27 -14.54 -6.79
CA MET A 82 -6.76 -14.92 -5.46
C MET A 82 -6.89 -16.44 -5.27
N HIS A 83 -8.06 -16.98 -5.57
CA HIS A 83 -8.33 -18.42 -5.49
C HIS A 83 -7.38 -19.23 -6.38
N ASN A 84 -7.17 -18.80 -7.62
CA ASN A 84 -6.23 -19.46 -8.54
C ASN A 84 -4.79 -19.45 -8.01
N ASN A 85 -4.38 -18.34 -7.37
CA ASN A 85 -3.06 -18.22 -6.78
C ASN A 85 -2.88 -19.18 -5.60
N GLU A 86 -3.84 -19.21 -4.69
CA GLU A 86 -3.85 -20.13 -3.54
C GLU A 86 -3.86 -21.59 -4.00
N PHE A 87 -4.72 -21.94 -4.96
CA PHE A 87 -4.84 -23.29 -5.49
C PHE A 87 -3.52 -23.80 -6.08
N GLU A 88 -2.86 -23.00 -6.94
CA GLU A 88 -1.60 -23.40 -7.56
C GLU A 88 -0.45 -23.50 -6.56
N HIS A 89 -0.41 -22.60 -5.57
CA HIS A 89 0.54 -22.69 -4.46
C HIS A 89 0.38 -23.99 -3.66
N GLN A 90 -0.85 -24.42 -3.38
CA GLN A 90 -1.11 -25.70 -2.71
C GLN A 90 -0.79 -26.89 -3.60
N ARG A 91 -1.18 -26.85 -4.89
CA ARG A 91 -0.92 -27.92 -5.85
C ARG A 91 0.57 -28.20 -6.06
N LEU A 92 1.39 -27.16 -6.01
CA LEU A 92 2.84 -27.23 -6.21
C LEU A 92 3.62 -27.26 -4.89
N LYS A 93 2.92 -27.40 -3.75
CA LYS A 93 3.53 -27.48 -2.41
C LYS A 93 4.53 -28.64 -2.37
N GLY A 94 5.82 -28.31 -2.17
CA GLY A 94 6.92 -29.28 -2.21
C GLY A 94 7.80 -29.22 -3.46
N ASN A 95 7.49 -28.38 -4.45
CA ASN A 95 8.37 -28.13 -5.60
C ASN A 95 8.66 -26.63 -5.78
N PRO A 96 9.63 -26.08 -5.03
CA PRO A 96 9.96 -24.65 -5.07
C PRO A 96 10.29 -24.13 -6.47
N SER A 97 10.99 -24.93 -7.28
CA SER A 97 11.35 -24.56 -8.65
C SER A 97 10.11 -24.41 -9.56
N ALA A 98 9.10 -25.27 -9.37
CA ALA A 98 7.85 -25.19 -10.11
C ALA A 98 7.03 -23.98 -9.69
N ILE A 99 6.95 -23.70 -8.38
CA ILE A 99 6.30 -22.49 -7.85
C ILE A 99 6.93 -21.24 -8.47
N GLN A 100 8.27 -21.12 -8.44
CA GLN A 100 8.95 -19.95 -8.99
C GLN A 100 8.68 -19.75 -10.49
N ARG A 101 8.72 -20.83 -11.29
CA ARG A 101 8.39 -20.76 -12.73
C ARG A 101 6.95 -20.33 -12.96
N TRP A 102 6.02 -20.91 -12.21
CA TRP A 102 4.60 -20.59 -12.29
C TRP A 102 4.33 -19.13 -11.90
N GLN A 103 4.88 -18.66 -10.77
CA GLN A 103 4.75 -17.28 -10.28
C GLN A 103 5.23 -16.26 -11.32
N LYS A 104 6.35 -16.52 -12.01
CA LYS A 104 6.84 -15.63 -13.08
C LYS A 104 5.86 -15.55 -14.25
N GLY A 105 5.22 -16.65 -14.62
CA GLY A 105 4.13 -16.68 -15.61
C GLY A 105 2.89 -15.94 -15.12
N TYR A 106 2.48 -16.22 -13.90
CA TYR A 106 1.30 -15.66 -13.27
C TYR A 106 1.40 -14.14 -13.10
N LYS A 107 2.53 -13.62 -12.62
CA LYS A 107 2.79 -12.18 -12.51
C LYS A 107 2.62 -11.45 -13.85
N ARG A 108 3.11 -12.02 -14.95
CA ARG A 108 2.91 -11.46 -16.30
C ARG A 108 1.43 -11.46 -16.71
N LYS A 109 0.70 -12.53 -16.40
CA LYS A 109 -0.76 -12.61 -16.64
C LYS A 109 -1.50 -11.54 -15.83
N ILE A 110 -1.20 -11.39 -14.53
CA ILE A 110 -1.82 -10.41 -13.65
C ILE A 110 -1.59 -8.99 -14.18
N PHE A 111 -0.37 -8.63 -14.56
CA PHE A 111 -0.12 -7.29 -15.11
C PHE A 111 -0.79 -7.03 -16.45
N LYS A 112 -0.94 -8.06 -17.28
CA LYS A 112 -1.72 -7.95 -18.51
C LYS A 112 -3.19 -7.63 -18.20
N ILE A 113 -3.80 -8.39 -17.30
CA ILE A 113 -5.19 -8.19 -16.85
C ILE A 113 -5.34 -6.81 -16.19
N LEU A 114 -4.41 -6.40 -15.34
CA LEU A 114 -4.42 -5.07 -14.73
C LEU A 114 -4.46 -3.99 -15.81
N ARG A 115 -3.55 -4.04 -16.80
CA ARG A 115 -3.50 -3.04 -17.86
C ARG A 115 -4.75 -3.02 -18.74
N GLU A 116 -5.28 -4.18 -19.09
CA GLU A 116 -6.37 -4.32 -20.07
C GLU A 116 -7.75 -4.18 -19.44
N GLU A 117 -7.92 -4.61 -18.18
CA GLU A 117 -9.22 -4.74 -17.51
C GLU A 117 -9.32 -3.94 -16.20
N LYS A 118 -8.20 -3.40 -15.68
CA LYS A 118 -8.10 -2.70 -14.38
C LYS A 118 -8.51 -3.58 -13.20
N VAL A 119 -8.14 -4.85 -13.29
CA VAL A 119 -8.45 -5.90 -12.33
C VAL A 119 -7.15 -6.55 -11.85
N THR A 120 -6.98 -6.77 -10.55
CA THR A 120 -5.74 -7.30 -10.00
C THR A 120 -5.88 -7.93 -8.60
N LEU A 121 -4.75 -8.42 -8.08
CA LEU A 121 -4.48 -8.73 -6.67
C LEU A 121 -3.61 -7.65 -6.02
N CYS A 122 -3.33 -7.80 -4.72
CA CYS A 122 -2.50 -6.91 -3.92
C CYS A 122 -1.17 -6.55 -4.58
N THR A 123 -0.48 -7.51 -5.20
CA THR A 123 0.78 -7.25 -5.92
C THR A 123 0.64 -6.24 -7.06
N GLY A 124 -0.48 -6.25 -7.80
CA GLY A 124 -0.67 -5.29 -8.90
C GLY A 124 -1.19 -3.93 -8.43
N TYR A 125 -1.95 -3.88 -7.33
CA TYR A 125 -2.25 -2.61 -6.65
C TYR A 125 -0.95 -1.94 -6.19
N ALA A 126 -0.11 -2.69 -5.46
CA ALA A 126 1.12 -2.17 -4.90
C ALA A 126 2.12 -1.74 -5.98
N TYR A 127 2.19 -2.50 -7.08
CA TYR A 127 2.97 -2.12 -8.25
C TYR A 127 2.46 -0.84 -8.91
N LEU A 128 1.15 -0.73 -9.17
CA LEU A 128 0.62 0.44 -9.87
C LEU A 128 0.80 1.72 -9.04
N LEU A 129 0.58 1.64 -7.73
CA LEU A 129 0.82 2.76 -6.82
C LEU A 129 2.29 3.16 -6.84
N GLN A 130 3.21 2.20 -6.69
CA GLN A 130 4.66 2.45 -6.78
C GLN A 130 5.04 3.13 -8.10
N GLU A 131 4.61 2.59 -9.24
CA GLU A 131 5.00 3.11 -10.55
C GLU A 131 4.48 4.54 -10.78
N LEU A 132 3.21 4.81 -10.46
CA LEU A 132 2.64 6.16 -10.60
C LEU A 132 3.30 7.16 -9.65
N SER A 133 3.58 6.76 -8.41
CA SER A 133 4.28 7.61 -7.43
C SER A 133 5.71 7.92 -7.89
N ASN A 134 6.46 6.90 -8.32
CA ASN A 134 7.83 7.09 -8.82
C ASN A 134 7.87 7.98 -10.06
N LEU A 135 6.92 7.83 -10.99
CA LEU A 135 6.77 8.70 -12.16
C LEU A 135 6.42 10.15 -11.80
N ALA A 136 5.79 10.37 -10.64
CA ALA A 136 5.53 11.70 -10.08
C ALA A 136 6.68 12.23 -9.22
N GLY A 137 7.81 11.52 -9.15
CA GLY A 137 8.99 11.91 -8.37
C GLY A 137 8.91 11.61 -6.89
N LEU A 138 7.97 10.76 -6.45
CA LEU A 138 7.81 10.34 -5.05
C LEU A 138 8.43 8.96 -4.87
N GLU A 139 9.34 8.80 -3.91
CA GLU A 139 9.94 7.49 -3.64
C GLU A 139 8.91 6.55 -3.00
N CYS A 140 8.47 5.55 -3.75
CA CYS A 140 7.51 4.55 -3.26
C CYS A 140 8.06 3.13 -3.47
N VAL A 141 7.95 2.32 -2.44
CA VAL A 141 8.40 0.92 -2.43
C VAL A 141 7.25 -0.04 -2.20
N ILE A 142 7.34 -1.21 -2.80
CA ILE A 142 6.46 -2.35 -2.46
C ILE A 142 7.02 -3.04 -1.23
N VAL A 143 6.19 -3.19 -0.21
CA VAL A 143 6.49 -3.97 1.00
C VAL A 143 5.82 -5.34 0.87
N GLN A 144 6.63 -6.39 0.97
CA GLN A 144 6.17 -7.78 1.01
C GLN A 144 5.95 -8.21 2.45
N GLY A 145 4.86 -8.91 2.73
CA GLY A 145 4.53 -9.28 4.10
C GLY A 145 3.33 -10.19 4.26
N TYR A 146 2.83 -10.17 5.48
CA TYR A 146 1.71 -10.96 5.97
C TYR A 146 0.56 -10.01 6.27
N GLY A 147 -0.58 -10.22 5.62
CA GLY A 147 -1.84 -9.55 5.91
C GLY A 147 -2.76 -10.52 6.63
N LYS A 148 -3.36 -10.07 7.73
CA LYS A 148 -4.25 -10.90 8.56
C LYS A 148 -5.40 -11.46 7.74
N THR A 149 -5.71 -12.74 7.95
CA THR A 149 -6.85 -13.40 7.31
C THR A 149 -7.85 -13.85 8.35
N LYS A 150 -9.09 -14.18 7.93
CA LYS A 150 -10.09 -14.76 8.84
C LYS A 150 -9.69 -16.15 9.38
N LYS A 151 -8.77 -16.85 8.72
CA LYS A 151 -8.47 -18.27 8.96
C LYS A 151 -7.21 -18.50 9.77
N ILE A 152 -6.22 -17.61 9.65
CA ILE A 152 -4.87 -17.79 10.22
C ILE A 152 -4.42 -16.45 10.79
N ALA A 153 -3.93 -16.46 12.03
CA ALA A 153 -3.36 -15.29 12.66
C ALA A 153 -2.00 -14.93 12.05
N LEU A 154 -1.57 -13.66 12.15
CA LEU A 154 -0.31 -13.19 11.55
C LEU A 154 0.93 -13.99 12.01
N ASP A 155 0.94 -14.39 13.27
CA ASP A 155 2.08 -15.10 13.89
C ASP A 155 2.13 -16.59 13.51
N GLU A 156 1.03 -17.12 12.97
CA GLU A 156 0.91 -18.52 12.53
C GLU A 156 1.22 -18.67 11.03
N MET A 157 1.38 -17.57 10.28
CA MET A 157 1.65 -17.61 8.85
C MET A 157 3.14 -17.83 8.55
N GLU A 158 3.42 -18.92 7.85
CA GLU A 158 4.76 -19.25 7.39
C GLU A 158 5.14 -18.55 6.08
N ILE A 159 4.16 -18.33 5.19
CA ILE A 159 4.39 -17.80 3.83
C ILE A 159 3.74 -16.42 3.69
N PRO A 160 4.48 -15.38 3.21
CA PRO A 160 3.92 -14.07 2.92
C PRO A 160 2.74 -14.17 1.94
N ASN A 161 1.63 -13.54 2.29
CA ASN A 161 0.37 -13.62 1.54
C ASN A 161 -0.11 -12.25 1.04
N HIS A 162 0.58 -11.16 1.37
CA HIS A 162 0.12 -9.81 1.07
C HIS A 162 1.25 -8.87 0.63
N SER A 163 0.88 -7.81 -0.07
CA SER A 163 1.79 -6.75 -0.52
C SER A 163 1.09 -5.41 -0.43
N TRP A 164 1.81 -4.41 0.08
CA TRP A 164 1.34 -3.02 0.22
C TRP A 164 2.50 -2.06 -0.11
N ASN A 165 2.40 -0.78 0.28
CA ASN A 165 3.41 0.22 -0.04
C ASN A 165 3.91 0.99 1.18
N ALA A 166 5.17 1.43 1.08
CA ALA A 166 5.67 2.56 1.86
C ALA A 166 6.06 3.68 0.89
N VAL A 167 5.79 4.93 1.26
CA VAL A 167 6.14 6.12 0.47
C VAL A 167 6.93 7.09 1.33
N GLN A 168 7.96 7.71 0.77
CA GLN A 168 8.66 8.81 1.42
C GLN A 168 8.00 10.12 1.03
N LEU A 169 7.57 10.91 2.02
CA LEU A 169 6.99 12.24 1.87
C LEU A 169 7.70 13.18 2.84
N ASP A 170 8.21 14.31 2.34
CA ASP A 170 8.95 15.31 3.11
C ASP A 170 10.08 14.68 3.97
N GLY A 171 10.75 13.66 3.42
CA GLY A 171 11.84 12.92 4.07
C GLY A 171 11.42 11.84 5.07
N THR A 172 10.12 11.63 5.31
CA THR A 172 9.59 10.65 6.25
C THR A 172 8.86 9.52 5.52
N TRP A 173 9.05 8.27 5.98
CA TRP A 173 8.40 7.10 5.39
C TRP A 173 7.03 6.84 6.00
N TYR A 174 6.01 6.62 5.17
CA TYR A 174 4.63 6.36 5.57
C TYR A 174 4.12 5.04 5.00
N LEU A 175 3.30 4.32 5.75
CA LEU A 175 2.67 3.07 5.33
C LEU A 175 1.30 3.31 4.70
N CYS A 176 0.97 2.54 3.67
CA CYS A 176 -0.38 2.52 3.11
C CYS A 176 -0.70 1.19 2.43
N ASP A 177 -1.99 0.87 2.31
CA ASP A 177 -2.46 -0.32 1.58
C ASP A 177 -3.59 0.02 0.58
N PRO A 178 -3.26 0.22 -0.71
CA PRO A 178 -4.26 0.50 -1.72
C PRO A 178 -5.25 -0.67 -1.92
N THR A 179 -4.87 -1.90 -1.60
CA THR A 179 -5.74 -3.08 -1.78
C THR A 179 -6.90 -3.01 -0.79
N TRP A 180 -6.58 -2.86 0.50
CA TRP A 180 -7.59 -2.81 1.57
C TRP A 180 -8.34 -1.48 1.60
N SER A 181 -7.72 -0.38 1.15
CA SER A 181 -8.44 0.88 0.90
C SER A 181 -9.44 0.79 -0.24
N SER A 182 -9.27 -0.06 -1.24
CA SER A 182 -10.13 -0.04 -2.45
C SER A 182 -11.53 -0.62 -2.21
N GLY A 183 -11.67 -1.56 -1.28
CA GLY A 183 -12.94 -2.23 -1.04
C GLY A 183 -12.84 -3.58 -0.37
N ILE A 184 -13.99 -4.24 -0.28
CA ILE A 184 -14.15 -5.52 0.40
C ILE A 184 -14.20 -6.63 -0.65
N LEU A 185 -13.31 -7.62 -0.48
CA LEU A 185 -13.27 -8.83 -1.28
C LEU A 185 -14.11 -9.94 -0.61
N ASP A 186 -15.27 -10.25 -1.16
CA ASP A 186 -16.12 -11.35 -0.72
C ASP A 186 -15.75 -12.62 -1.52
N ILE A 187 -14.86 -13.43 -0.93
CA ILE A 187 -14.38 -14.68 -1.53
C ILE A 187 -15.52 -15.69 -1.68
N GLU A 188 -16.44 -15.76 -0.72
CA GLU A 188 -17.53 -16.75 -0.71
C GLU A 188 -18.54 -16.49 -1.82
N LYS A 189 -18.84 -15.21 -2.08
CA LYS A 189 -19.76 -14.80 -3.16
C LYS A 189 -19.04 -14.52 -4.47
N ASN A 190 -17.71 -14.67 -4.52
CA ASN A 190 -16.86 -14.30 -5.65
C ASN A 190 -17.15 -12.87 -6.16
N ARG A 191 -17.20 -11.90 -5.24
CA ARG A 191 -17.55 -10.50 -5.55
C ARG A 191 -16.58 -9.52 -4.90
N PHE A 192 -16.30 -8.45 -5.63
CA PHE A 192 -15.61 -7.28 -5.10
C PHE A 192 -16.60 -6.13 -4.96
N GLN A 193 -16.63 -5.50 -3.79
CA GLN A 193 -17.40 -4.31 -3.53
C GLN A 193 -16.45 -3.14 -3.29
N HIS A 194 -16.48 -2.14 -4.18
CA HIS A 194 -15.81 -0.88 -3.93
C HIS A 194 -16.38 -0.23 -2.67
N LYS A 195 -15.51 0.05 -1.72
CA LYS A 195 -15.80 0.78 -0.50
C LYS A 195 -14.49 1.40 -0.05
N PHE A 196 -14.29 2.66 -0.45
CA PHE A 196 -13.06 3.34 -0.10
C PHE A 196 -12.92 3.46 1.41
N ASP A 197 -11.76 3.06 1.92
CA ASP A 197 -11.43 3.12 3.33
C ASP A 197 -10.14 3.91 3.54
N GLU A 198 -10.28 5.09 4.12
CA GLU A 198 -9.16 6.01 4.32
C GLU A 198 -8.21 5.54 5.43
N GLN A 199 -8.62 4.60 6.29
CA GLN A 199 -7.79 4.17 7.41
C GLN A 199 -6.45 3.54 6.99
N PHE A 200 -6.35 3.04 5.75
CA PHE A 200 -5.12 2.47 5.18
C PHE A 200 -4.29 3.49 4.38
N PHE A 201 -4.62 4.78 4.41
CA PHE A 201 -3.85 5.86 3.80
C PHE A 201 -2.97 6.55 4.86
N LEU A 202 -1.64 6.44 4.72
CA LEU A 202 -0.66 7.02 5.66
C LEU A 202 -0.92 6.60 7.11
N THR A 203 -1.24 5.32 7.30
CA THR A 203 -1.59 4.75 8.60
C THR A 203 -0.40 4.77 9.54
N GLU A 204 -0.68 5.14 10.79
CA GLU A 204 0.31 5.10 11.87
C GLU A 204 0.86 3.67 12.06
N PRO A 205 2.19 3.48 12.17
CA PRO A 205 2.83 2.17 12.21
C PRO A 205 2.27 1.18 13.24
N THR A 206 1.97 1.61 14.46
CA THR A 206 1.43 0.70 15.49
C THR A 206 0.01 0.26 15.18
N GLN A 207 -0.81 1.14 14.59
CA GLN A 207 -2.12 0.77 14.06
C GLN A 207 -2.01 -0.17 12.85
N PHE A 208 -1.10 0.10 11.92
CA PHE A 208 -0.91 -0.74 10.72
C PHE A 208 -0.43 -2.15 11.09
N ALA A 209 0.45 -2.26 12.10
CA ALA A 209 1.02 -3.51 12.60
C ALA A 209 -0.02 -4.50 13.19
N LYS A 210 -1.23 -4.04 13.53
CA LYS A 210 -2.30 -4.91 14.06
C LYS A 210 -2.77 -5.95 13.06
N ASP A 211 -2.72 -5.61 11.77
CA ASP A 211 -3.21 -6.46 10.69
C ASP A 211 -2.16 -6.69 9.58
N HIS A 212 -0.98 -6.05 9.65
CA HIS A 212 0.13 -6.20 8.72
C HIS A 212 1.47 -6.49 9.42
N ARG A 213 2.23 -7.46 8.90
CA ARG A 213 3.61 -7.74 9.34
C ARG A 213 4.54 -7.84 8.13
N PRO A 214 5.56 -6.98 7.98
CA PRO A 214 6.48 -7.06 6.84
C PRO A 214 7.44 -8.24 6.95
N VAL A 215 7.96 -8.73 5.82
CA VAL A 215 9.07 -9.70 5.80
C VAL A 215 10.37 -9.05 6.26
N ASP A 216 10.67 -7.85 5.75
CA ASP A 216 11.81 -7.06 6.17
C ASP A 216 11.35 -6.09 7.27
N ASN A 217 11.81 -6.33 8.50
CA ASN A 217 11.30 -5.64 9.68
C ASN A 217 11.56 -4.12 9.67
N LYS A 218 12.49 -3.63 8.83
CA LYS A 218 12.70 -2.18 8.65
C LYS A 218 11.44 -1.48 8.15
N TRP A 219 10.59 -2.17 7.40
CA TRP A 219 9.33 -1.63 6.90
C TRP A 219 8.18 -1.72 7.91
N SER A 220 8.44 -2.16 9.14
CA SER A 220 7.43 -2.04 10.20
C SER A 220 7.23 -0.57 10.58
N LEU A 221 8.27 0.25 10.42
CA LEU A 221 8.35 1.65 10.85
C LEU A 221 7.96 1.84 12.33
N LEU A 222 8.00 0.76 13.11
CA LEU A 222 7.79 0.83 14.55
C LEU A 222 9.00 1.50 15.21
N PRO A 223 8.80 2.25 16.30
CA PRO A 223 9.91 2.79 17.07
C PRO A 223 10.86 1.67 17.50
N GLU A 224 12.16 1.96 17.47
CA GLU A 224 13.13 1.10 18.15
C GLU A 224 12.86 1.19 19.66
N ASN A 225 12.66 0.03 20.30
CA ASN A 225 12.44 -0.08 21.75
C ASN A 225 13.73 0.14 22.54
#